data_AF-A0A1H9V1B0-F1
#
_entry.id   AF-A0A1H9V1B0-F1
#
_cell.length_a   1.000
_cell.length_b   1.000
_cell.length_c   1.000
_cell.angle_alpha   90.00
_cell.angle_beta   90.00
_cell.angle_gamma   90.00
#
_symmetry.space_group_name_H-M   'P 1'
#
loop_
_entity.id
_entity.type
_entity.pdbx_description
1 polymer ?
#
loop_
_entity_poly.entity_id
_entity_poly.type
_entity_poly.pdbx_seq_one_letter_code
_entity_poly.pdbx_strand_id
1 'polypeptide(L)' 'MKIVLFVLLSIFVIYRSVIHSMQTFHAGNKMGGIAILSVIPPVIIVTICILMFR' A
#
# COMPACT_ATOMS: atom_id res chain seq x y z
N MET A 1 -10.00 15.79 11.29
CA MET A 1 -10.42 14.36 11.36
C MET A 1 -10.30 13.61 10.03
N LYS A 2 -10.85 14.11 8.91
CA LYS A 2 -10.83 13.39 7.62
C LYS A 2 -9.41 13.04 7.10
N ILE A 3 -8.44 13.94 7.29
CA ILE A 3 -7.04 13.72 6.89
C ILE A 3 -6.38 12.62 7.73
N VAL A 4 -6.57 12.63 9.05
CA VAL A 4 -6.03 11.59 9.95
C VAL A 4 -6.58 10.22 9.58
N LEU A 5 -7.88 10.13 9.30
CA LEU A 5 -8.53 8.90 8.85
C LEU A 5 -7.96 8.39 7.52
N PHE A 6 -7.68 9.31 6.58
CA PHE A 6 -7.08 8.99 5.29
C PHE A 6 -5.64 8.46 5.44
N VAL A 7 -4.81 9.10 6.26
CA VAL A 7 -3.44 8.64 6.53
C VAL A 7 -3.45 7.25 7.18
N LEU A 8 -4.35 7.01 8.13
CA LEU A 8 -4.52 5.69 8.76
C LEU A 8 -4.92 4.62 7.74
N LEU A 9 -5.83 4.94 6.81
CA LEU A 9 -6.22 4.06 5.71
C LEU A 9 -5.05 3.75 4.77
N SER A 10 -4.26 4.76 4.39
CA SER A 10 -3.08 4.56 3.55
C SER A 10 -2.05 3.63 4.21
N ILE A 11 -1.78 3.84 5.51
CA ILE A 11 -0.87 2.97 6.28
C ILE A 11 -1.42 1.54 6.35
N PHE A 12 -2.72 1.38 6.58
CA PHE A 12 -3.38 0.07 6.62
C PHE A 12 -3.26 -0.69 5.30
N VAL A 13 -3.47 0.00 4.16
CA VAL A 13 -3.34 -0.58 2.82
C VAL A 13 -1.90 -1.03 2.58
N ILE A 14 -0.91 -0.19 2.88
CA ILE A 14 0.51 -0.55 2.74
C ILE A 14 0.85 -1.79 3.57
N TYR A 15 0.43 -1.81 4.84
CA TYR A 15 0.66 -2.95 5.73
C TYR A 15 0.04 -4.24 5.17
N ARG A 16 -1.22 -4.21 4.74
CA ARG A 16 -1.88 -5.40 4.16
C ARG A 16 -1.20 -5.86 2.88
N SER A 17 -0.76 -4.94 2.02
CA SER A 17 -0.02 -5.29 0.80
C SER A 17 1.31 -5.96 1.11
N VAL A 18 2.05 -5.51 2.13
CA VAL A 18 3.31 -6.15 2.55
C VAL A 18 3.05 -7.56 3.08
N ILE A 19 2.11 -7.72 4.00
CA ILE A 19 1.79 -9.05 4.57
C ILE A 19 1.30 -10.01 3.48
N HIS A 20 0.43 -9.55 2.59
CA HIS A 20 -0.11 -10.38 1.51
C HIS A 20 0.98 -10.74 0.49
N SER A 21 1.90 -9.82 0.20
CA SER A 21 3.06 -10.11 -0.64
C SER A 21 3.95 -11.19 -0.01
N MET A 22 4.25 -11.10 1.29
CA MET A 22 5.03 -12.12 1.99
C MET A 22 4.35 -13.49 1.93
N GLN A 23 3.04 -13.57 2.17
CA GLN A 23 2.28 -14.82 2.03
C GLN A 23 2.37 -15.39 0.61
N THR A 24 2.31 -14.52 -0.40
CA THR A 24 2.39 -14.90 -1.81
C THR A 24 3.79 -15.40 -2.19
N PHE A 25 4.84 -14.80 -1.62
CA PHE A 25 6.21 -15.28 -1.75
C PHE A 25 6.42 -16.63 -1.06
N HIS A 26 5.87 -16.82 0.14
CA HIS A 26 5.91 -18.10 0.84
C HIS A 26 5.17 -19.21 0.09
N ALA A 27 4.12 -18.88 -0.66
CA ALA A 27 3.42 -19.81 -1.55
C ALA A 27 4.17 -20.10 -2.87
N GLY A 28 5.39 -19.58 -3.05
CA GLY A 28 6.21 -19.78 -4.25
C GLY A 28 5.85 -18.88 -5.44
N ASN A 29 4.82 -18.05 -5.33
CA ASN A 29 4.39 -17.14 -6.41
C ASN A 29 5.14 -15.80 -6.35
N LYS A 30 6.40 -15.83 -6.80
CA LYS A 30 7.28 -14.64 -6.77
C LYS A 30 6.75 -13.47 -7.59
N MET A 31 6.12 -13.76 -8.73
CA MET A 31 5.58 -12.72 -9.62
C MET A 31 4.35 -12.04 -9.01
N GLY A 32 3.47 -12.81 -8.35
CA GLY A 32 2.33 -12.28 -7.61
C GLY A 32 2.76 -11.39 -6.43
N GLY A 33 3.79 -11.79 -5.68
CA GLY A 33 4.33 -10.97 -4.58
C GLY A 33 4.86 -9.61 -5.07
N ILE A 34 5.55 -9.59 -6.21
CA ILE A 34 6.05 -8.34 -6.84
C ILE A 34 4.89 -7.47 -7.34
N ALA A 35 3.88 -8.07 -7.96
CA ALA A 35 2.69 -7.35 -8.42
C ALA A 35 1.88 -6.73 -7.26
N ILE A 36 1.88 -7.35 -6.08
CA ILE A 36 1.25 -6.77 -4.89
C ILE A 36 2.07 -5.59 -4.34
N LEU A 37 3.40 -5.68 -4.37
CA LEU A 37 4.27 -4.59 -3.90
C LEU A 37 4.24 -3.37 -4.81
N SER A 38 3.96 -3.53 -6.11
CA SER A 38 3.83 -2.41 -7.05
C SER A 38 2.62 -1.52 -6.77
N VAL A 39 1.70 -1.94 -5.91
CA VAL A 39 0.57 -1.13 -5.42
C VAL A 39 1.01 -0.09 -4.38
N ILE A 40 2.16 -0.28 -3.71
CA ILE A 40 2.64 0.64 -2.66
C ILE A 40 3.03 2.02 -3.22
N PRO A 41 3.86 2.13 -4.28
CA PRO A 41 4.21 3.43 -4.86
C PRO A 41 3.02 4.32 -5.26
N PRO A 42 2.00 3.85 -6.00
CA PRO A 42 0.86 4.70 -6.35
C PRO A 42 0.04 5.11 -5.13
N VAL A 43 -0.12 4.26 -4.12
CA VAL A 43 -0.80 4.62 -2.86
C VAL A 43 -0.08 5.75 -2.13
N ILE A 44 1.26 5.71 -2.09
CA ILE A 44 2.09 6.77 -1.50
C ILE A 44 1.95 8.07 -2.31
N ILE A 45 2.06 8.00 -3.64
CA ILE A 45 1.96 9.18 -4.52
C ILE A 45 0.60 9.85 -4.34
N VAL A 46 -0.50 9.10 -4.40
CA VAL A 46 -1.86 9.63 -4.21
C VAL A 46 -2.00 10.26 -2.82
N THR A 47 -1.44 9.64 -1.79
CA THR A 47 -1.47 10.18 -0.43
C THR A 47 -0.73 11.51 -0.33
N ILE A 48 0.45 11.63 -0.94
CA ILE A 48 1.24 12.87 -0.97
C ILE A 48 0.51 13.95 -1.77
N CYS A 49 -0.01 13.64 -2.96
CA CYS A 49 -0.78 14.59 -3.77
C CYS A 49 -1.99 15.15 -2.98
N ILE A 50 -2.74 14.29 -2.30
CA ILE A 50 -3.90 14.72 -1.52
C ILE A 50 -3.49 15.60 -0.32
N LEU A 51 -2.33 15.33 0.29
CA LEU A 51 -1.81 16.16 1.38
C LEU A 51 -1.24 17.51 0.91
N MET A 52 -0.74 17.60 -0.32
CA MET A 52 -0.17 18.83 -0.89
C MET A 52 -1.21 19.77 -1.48
N PHE A 53 -2.26 19.24 -2.12
CA PHE A 53 -3.28 20.03 -2.82
C PHE A 53 -4.51 20.37 -1.96
N ARG A 54 -4.41 20.19 -0.64
CA ARG A 54 -5.52 20.36 0.31
C ARG A 54 -5.06 21.08 1.57
#